data_AF-A0A1V1W7U4-F1
#
_entry.id   AF-A0A1V1W7U4-F1
#
_cell.length_a   1.000
_cell.length_b   1.000
_cell.length_c   1.000
_cell.angle_alpha   90.00
_cell.angle_beta   90.00
_cell.angle_gamma   90.00
#
_symmetry.space_group_name_H-M   'P 1'
#
loop_
_entity.id
_entity.type
_entity.pdbx_description
1 polymer ?
#
loop_
_entity_poly.entity_id
_entity_poly.type
_entity_poly.pdbx_seq_one_letter_code
_entity_poly.pdbx_strand_id
1 'polypeptide(L)'
;MPDLLVAEGRLGVALGEDPADARAELEEAVAEAATADAWLREHPPVVAWTGGQFASGTYVEDDRTLFDLVSAAHADVTRGPRPRERGAPYGSDLRLYAEAGIPTLHYGPGDVRLAHGPHEAVDVDELVAVTESLVLALVRACS
;
A
#
# COMPACT_ATOMS: atom_id res chain seq x y z
N MET A 1 6.61 -11.93 39.08
CA MET A 1 5.66 -11.06 38.37
C MET A 1 6.43 -10.42 37.23
N PRO A 2 5.99 -10.55 35.96
CA PRO A 2 6.57 -9.75 34.89
C PRO A 2 6.23 -8.27 35.12
N ASP A 3 7.23 -7.40 35.05
CA ASP A 3 7.14 -5.95 35.21
C ASP A 3 7.29 -5.18 33.88
N LEU A 4 7.55 -5.91 32.79
CA LEU A 4 7.68 -5.36 31.44
C LEU A 4 6.94 -6.23 30.42
N LEU A 5 6.18 -5.56 29.56
CA LEU A 5 5.64 -6.12 28.33
C LEU A 5 5.99 -5.15 27.20
N VAL A 6 6.51 -5.69 26.10
CA VAL A 6 6.72 -4.95 24.84
C VAL A 6 5.78 -5.54 23.81
N ALA A 7 4.99 -4.68 23.18
CA ALA A 7 4.13 -5.03 22.05
C ALA A 7 4.63 -4.27 20.81
N GLU A 8 4.80 -5.00 19.71
CA GLU A 8 5.20 -4.44 18.42
C GLU A 8 4.06 -4.65 17.41
N GLY A 9 3.86 -3.70 16.52
CA GLY A 9 2.78 -3.73 15.55
C GLY A 9 3.00 -2.79 14.38
N ARG A 10 2.06 -2.84 13.42
CA ARG A 10 1.98 -1.95 12.27
C ARG A 10 0.67 -1.18 12.35
N LEU A 11 0.74 0.14 12.17
CA LEU A 11 -0.41 0.98 11.91
C LEU A 11 -0.52 1.27 10.41
N GLY A 12 -1.70 1.07 9.84
CA GLY A 12 -2.01 1.52 8.47
C GLY A 12 -2.58 2.93 8.50
N VAL A 13 -2.39 3.68 7.41
CA VAL A 13 -3.01 5.00 7.20
C VAL A 13 -4.01 4.92 6.05
N ALA A 14 -5.08 5.70 6.13
CA ALA A 14 -6.05 5.88 5.06
C ALA A 14 -5.45 6.67 3.88
N LEU A 15 -6.13 6.63 2.73
CA LEU A 15 -5.72 7.43 1.57
C LEU A 15 -5.85 8.93 1.90
N GLY A 16 -4.74 9.66 1.75
CA GLY A 16 -4.66 11.09 2.02
C GLY A 16 -4.52 11.48 3.49
N GLU A 17 -4.51 10.51 4.41
CA GLU A 17 -4.28 10.76 5.83
C GLU A 17 -2.81 11.13 6.09
N ASP A 18 -2.59 12.19 6.85
CA ASP A 18 -1.26 12.54 7.34
C ASP A 18 -0.82 11.49 8.38
N PRO A 19 0.34 10.83 8.22
CA PRO A 19 0.88 9.93 9.23
C PRO A 19 0.99 10.57 10.62
N ALA A 20 1.15 11.89 10.74
CA ALA A 20 1.12 12.56 12.03
C ALA A 20 -0.23 12.42 12.75
N ASP A 21 -1.34 12.53 12.03
CA ASP A 21 -2.68 12.43 12.58
C ASP A 21 -2.97 10.99 13.06
N ALA A 22 -2.66 9.99 12.22
CA ALA A 22 -2.83 8.58 12.59
C ALA A 22 -2.01 8.19 13.84
N ARG A 23 -0.79 8.75 13.98
CA ARG A 23 0.04 8.52 15.17
C ARG A 23 -0.55 9.17 16.40
N ALA A 24 -1.04 10.41 16.28
CA ALA A 24 -1.70 11.11 17.37
C ALA A 24 -2.94 10.36 17.86
N GLU A 25 -3.74 9.81 16.93
CA GLU A 25 -4.92 9.00 17.28
C GLU A 25 -4.53 7.73 18.07
N LEU A 26 -3.47 7.02 17.67
CA LEU A 26 -3.00 5.86 18.42
C LEU A 26 -2.48 6.25 19.81
N GLU A 27 -1.71 7.33 19.91
CA GLU A 27 -1.17 7.83 21.16
C GLU A 27 -2.29 8.25 22.13
N GLU A 28 -3.32 8.91 21.63
CA GLU A 28 -4.52 9.27 22.40
C GLU A 28 -5.25 8.03 22.89
N ALA A 29 -5.53 7.06 22.01
CA ALA A 29 -6.20 5.82 22.39
C ALA A 29 -5.43 5.03 23.45
N VAL A 30 -4.09 5.00 23.38
CA VAL A 30 -3.23 4.37 24.39
C VAL A 30 -3.32 5.13 25.72
N ALA A 31 -3.29 6.46 25.70
CA ALA A 31 -3.40 7.29 26.89
C ALA A 31 -4.77 7.15 27.59
N GLU A 32 -5.85 7.08 26.82
CA GLU A 32 -7.20 6.84 27.32
C GLU A 32 -7.30 5.47 28.00
N ALA A 33 -6.82 4.41 27.33
CA ALA A 33 -6.79 3.07 27.89
C ALA A 33 -5.95 3.00 29.18
N ALA A 34 -4.79 3.68 29.21
CA ALA A 34 -3.95 3.76 30.40
C ALA A 34 -4.64 4.48 31.57
N THR A 35 -5.41 5.53 31.28
CA THR A 35 -6.15 6.28 32.31
C THR A 35 -7.29 5.45 32.92
N ALA A 36 -7.88 4.54 32.15
CA ALA A 36 -8.95 3.65 32.61
C ALA A 36 -8.47 2.54 33.57
N ASP A 37 -7.19 2.19 33.58
CA ASP A 37 -6.62 1.13 34.43
C ASP A 37 -5.81 1.69 35.62
N ALA A 38 -5.95 1.08 36.80
CA ALA A 38 -5.31 1.59 38.02
C ALA A 38 -3.78 1.46 38.01
N TRP A 39 -3.25 0.38 37.45
CA TRP A 39 -1.82 0.15 37.41
C TRP A 39 -1.17 0.98 36.30
N LEU A 40 -1.78 1.06 35.12
CA LEU A 40 -1.26 1.85 34.00
C LEU A 40 -1.27 3.36 34.25
N ARG A 41 -2.16 3.90 35.09
CA ARG A 41 -2.09 5.31 35.51
C ARG A 41 -0.79 5.65 36.24
N GLU A 42 -0.29 4.73 37.07
CA GLU A 42 0.96 4.90 37.80
C GLU A 42 2.19 4.47 36.98
N HIS A 43 1.95 3.69 35.91
CA HIS A 43 2.97 3.11 35.03
C HIS A 43 2.57 3.30 33.56
N PRO A 44 2.55 4.55 33.05
CA PRO A 44 2.04 4.84 31.72
C PRO A 44 2.85 4.13 30.62
N PRO A 45 2.19 3.49 29.63
CA PRO A 45 2.87 2.94 28.46
C PRO A 45 3.63 4.01 27.69
N VAL A 46 4.77 3.62 27.10
CA VAL A 46 5.52 4.47 26.17
C VAL A 46 5.24 3.99 24.75
N VAL A 47 4.73 4.89 23.90
CA VAL A 47 4.59 4.64 22.46
C VAL A 47 5.85 5.12 21.76
N ALA A 48 6.44 4.28 20.92
CA ALA A 48 7.61 4.60 20.13
C ALA A 48 7.39 4.23 18.66
N TRP A 49 7.71 5.16 17.76
CA TRP A 49 7.58 4.96 16.32
C TRP A 49 8.92 4.53 15.72
N THR A 50 9.11 3.23 15.61
CA THR A 50 10.31 2.62 15.03
C THR A 50 10.05 2.09 13.62
N GLY A 51 11.07 2.08 12.77
CA GLY A 51 10.95 1.58 11.40
C GLY A 51 10.46 2.61 10.40
N GLY A 52 10.04 2.13 9.23
CA GLY A 52 9.61 2.98 8.13
C GLY A 52 8.25 3.62 8.38
N GLN A 53 8.17 4.93 8.21
CA GLN A 53 6.97 5.73 8.42
C GLN A 53 6.65 6.45 7.12
N PHE A 54 5.48 6.16 6.55
CA PHE A 54 5.16 6.60 5.21
C PHE A 54 3.69 6.98 5.09
N ALA A 55 3.41 8.01 4.29
CA ALA A 55 2.07 8.35 3.86
C ALA A 55 1.52 7.32 2.87
N SER A 56 0.21 7.36 2.66
CA SER A 56 -0.44 6.63 1.57
C SER A 56 0.06 7.12 0.21
N GLY A 57 0.11 6.24 -0.79
CA GLY A 57 0.34 6.62 -2.18
C GLY A 57 -0.97 6.64 -2.96
N THR A 58 -1.18 7.68 -3.76
CA THR A 58 -2.24 7.75 -4.78
C THR A 58 -1.60 7.97 -6.15
N TYR A 59 -2.28 7.55 -7.22
CA TYR A 59 -1.90 8.04 -8.55
C TYR A 59 -2.31 9.52 -8.65
N VAL A 60 -1.62 10.31 -9.48
CA VAL A 60 -1.95 11.73 -9.68
C VAL A 60 -3.32 11.84 -10.36
N GLU A 61 -4.33 12.34 -9.63
CA GLU A 61 -5.75 12.29 -10.07
C GLU A 61 -5.98 12.95 -11.44
N ASP A 62 -5.24 14.02 -11.75
CA ASP A 62 -5.38 14.79 -12.99
C ASP A 62 -4.62 14.20 -14.19
N ASP A 63 -3.77 13.19 -14.00
CA ASP A 63 -3.04 12.52 -15.07
C ASP A 63 -3.29 11.00 -15.10
N ARG A 64 -4.40 10.66 -15.76
CA ARG A 64 -4.83 9.28 -16.03
C ARG A 64 -4.10 8.63 -17.21
N THR A 65 -3.16 9.34 -17.86
CA THR A 65 -2.54 8.88 -19.11
C THR A 65 -1.87 7.53 -18.96
N LEU A 66 -1.10 7.35 -17.88
CA LEU A 66 -0.41 6.08 -17.62
C LEU A 66 -1.41 4.95 -17.35
N PHE A 67 -2.47 5.22 -16.58
CA PHE A 67 -3.52 4.24 -16.30
C PHE A 67 -4.24 3.83 -17.59
N ASP A 68 -4.71 4.78 -18.39
CA ASP A 68 -5.46 4.50 -19.61
C ASP A 68 -4.60 3.77 -20.65
N LEU A 69 -3.33 4.13 -20.77
CA LEU A 69 -2.36 3.47 -21.64
C LEU A 69 -2.19 1.98 -21.28
N VAL A 70 -1.89 1.68 -20.02
CA VAL A 70 -1.66 0.29 -19.57
C VAL A 70 -2.96 -0.50 -19.55
N SER A 71 -4.06 0.12 -19.13
CA SER A 71 -5.39 -0.50 -19.09
C SER A 71 -5.90 -0.88 -20.49
N ALA A 72 -5.70 -0.01 -21.48
CA ALA A 72 -6.03 -0.32 -22.87
C ALA A 72 -5.13 -1.41 -23.45
N ALA A 73 -3.81 -1.36 -23.19
CA ALA A 73 -2.88 -2.40 -23.62
C ALA A 73 -3.23 -3.78 -23.05
N HIS A 74 -3.60 -3.85 -21.77
CA HIS A 74 -4.09 -5.07 -21.14
C HIS A 74 -5.33 -5.62 -21.83
N ALA A 75 -6.34 -4.79 -22.05
CA ALA A 75 -7.60 -5.22 -22.67
C ALA A 75 -7.37 -5.79 -24.09
N ASP A 76 -6.46 -5.19 -24.85
CA ASP A 76 -6.14 -5.65 -26.21
C ASP A 76 -5.38 -6.97 -26.24
N VAL A 77 -4.38 -7.13 -25.35
CA VAL A 77 -3.59 -8.37 -25.23
C VAL A 77 -4.45 -9.53 -24.77
N THR A 78 -5.23 -9.32 -23.69
CA THR A 78 -6.06 -10.37 -23.10
C THR A 78 -7.37 -10.62 -23.87
N ARG A 79 -7.73 -9.72 -24.79
CA ARG A 79 -9.08 -9.61 -25.38
C ARG A 79 -10.18 -9.59 -24.31
N GLY A 80 -9.86 -9.03 -23.16
CA GLY A 80 -10.68 -9.01 -21.96
C GLY A 80 -11.15 -7.59 -21.59
N PRO A 81 -11.86 -7.46 -20.46
CA PRO A 81 -12.19 -6.15 -19.93
C PRO A 81 -10.92 -5.41 -19.46
N ARG A 82 -11.02 -4.09 -19.35
CA ARG A 82 -10.02 -3.28 -18.65
C ARG A 82 -9.89 -3.75 -17.19
N PRO A 83 -8.66 -3.76 -16.61
CA PRO A 83 -8.48 -4.05 -15.19
C PRO A 83 -9.30 -3.12 -14.31
N ARG A 84 -9.83 -3.65 -13.20
CA ARG A 84 -10.54 -2.84 -12.21
C ARG A 84 -9.55 -2.05 -11.38
N GLU A 85 -9.79 -0.75 -11.25
CA GLU A 85 -9.06 0.11 -10.32
C GLU A 85 -9.36 -0.28 -8.86
N ARG A 86 -8.32 -0.44 -8.05
CA ARG A 86 -8.40 -0.81 -6.63
C ARG A 86 -7.26 -0.21 -5.84
N GLY A 87 -7.54 0.13 -4.57
CA GLY A 87 -6.52 0.39 -3.56
C GLY A 87 -5.97 -0.92 -2.96
N ALA A 88 -4.83 -0.80 -2.30
CA ALA A 88 -4.12 -1.90 -1.67
C ALA A 88 -3.78 -1.56 -0.20
N PRO A 89 -4.01 -2.45 0.78
CA PRO A 89 -3.73 -2.19 2.21
C PRO A 89 -2.25 -2.41 2.60
N TYR A 90 -1.34 -2.36 1.63
CA TYR A 90 0.10 -2.56 1.81
C TYR A 90 0.90 -1.34 1.34
N GLY A 91 2.07 -1.13 1.96
CA GLY A 91 3.02 -0.12 1.52
C GLY A 91 3.80 -0.59 0.29
N SER A 92 4.17 0.34 -0.58
CA SER A 92 4.93 0.09 -1.81
C SER A 92 5.67 1.35 -2.24
N ASP A 93 6.75 1.20 -3.00
CA ASP A 93 7.58 2.33 -3.43
C ASP A 93 6.86 3.30 -4.37
N LEU A 94 5.67 2.93 -4.87
CA LEU A 94 4.75 3.83 -5.57
C LEU A 94 4.63 5.17 -4.84
N ARG A 95 4.48 5.16 -3.51
CA ARG A 95 4.34 6.38 -2.70
C ARG A 95 5.52 7.36 -2.88
N LEU A 96 6.74 6.86 -3.06
CA LEU A 96 7.94 7.69 -3.23
C LEU A 96 7.94 8.38 -4.60
N TYR A 97 7.52 7.66 -5.65
CA TYR A 97 7.35 8.24 -6.99
C TYR A 97 6.20 9.24 -7.02
N ALA A 98 5.07 8.91 -6.40
CA ALA A 98 3.92 9.79 -6.31
C ALA A 98 4.26 11.09 -5.57
N GLU A 99 4.96 11.02 -4.43
CA GLU A 99 5.45 12.19 -3.69
C GLU A 99 6.40 13.05 -4.53
N ALA A 100 7.22 12.43 -5.37
CA ALA A 100 8.09 13.13 -6.32
C ALA A 100 7.36 13.70 -7.56
N GLY A 101 6.02 13.55 -7.64
CA GLY A 101 5.22 13.99 -8.78
C GLY A 101 5.42 13.16 -10.05
N ILE A 102 5.95 11.94 -9.93
CA ILE A 102 6.19 11.03 -11.05
C ILE A 102 4.95 10.13 -11.22
N PRO A 103 4.26 10.15 -12.38
CA PRO A 103 3.13 9.26 -12.64
C PRO A 103 3.51 7.80 -12.43
N THR A 104 2.73 7.10 -11.60
CA THR A 104 3.04 5.73 -11.17
C THR A 104 1.77 4.94 -10.90
N LEU A 105 1.86 3.62 -10.99
CA LEU A 105 0.73 2.70 -11.10
C LEU A 105 1.18 1.32 -10.60
N HIS A 106 0.33 0.65 -9.81
CA HIS A 106 0.50 -0.79 -9.57
C HIS A 106 -0.17 -1.59 -10.67
N TYR A 107 0.62 -2.36 -11.39
CA TYR A 107 0.13 -3.31 -12.38
C TYR A 107 1.08 -4.50 -12.43
N GLY A 108 0.54 -5.69 -12.21
CA GLY A 108 1.33 -6.91 -12.08
C GLY A 108 0.43 -8.14 -12.02
N PRO A 109 1.01 -9.34 -12.22
CA PRO A 109 0.27 -10.59 -12.15
C PRO A 109 0.10 -11.06 -10.70
N GLY A 110 -0.86 -11.95 -10.49
CA GLY A 110 -1.00 -12.74 -9.28
C GLY A 110 -1.91 -12.12 -8.22
N ASP A 111 -2.04 -12.87 -7.13
CA ASP A 111 -2.87 -12.48 -6.00
C ASP A 111 -2.00 -12.07 -4.81
N VAL A 112 -2.05 -10.79 -4.46
CA VAL A 112 -1.27 -10.25 -3.35
C VAL A 112 -1.57 -10.92 -2.01
N ARG A 113 -2.72 -11.59 -1.86
CA ARG A 113 -3.07 -12.35 -0.65
C ARG A 113 -2.19 -13.59 -0.45
N LEU A 114 -1.50 -14.04 -1.49
CA LEU A 114 -0.54 -15.15 -1.43
C LEU A 114 0.88 -14.69 -1.13
N ALA A 115 1.16 -13.39 -1.21
CA ALA A 115 2.49 -12.85 -0.93
C ALA A 115 2.88 -13.06 0.54
N HIS A 116 4.19 -13.29 0.78
CA HIS A 116 4.75 -13.54 2.12
C HIS A 116 4.16 -14.78 2.82
N GLY A 117 3.65 -15.73 2.05
CA GLY A 117 3.07 -16.98 2.54
C GLY A 117 3.80 -18.21 2.01
N PRO A 118 3.62 -19.39 2.64
CA PRO A 118 4.22 -20.64 2.16
C PRO A 118 3.65 -21.12 0.82
N HIS A 119 2.54 -20.52 0.37
CA HIS A 119 1.87 -20.78 -0.91
C HIS A 119 2.03 -19.63 -1.89
N GLU A 120 3.07 -18.81 -1.72
CA GLU A 120 3.40 -17.74 -2.66
C GLU A 120 3.60 -18.32 -4.07
N ALA A 121 2.79 -17.84 -5.01
CA ALA A 121 2.78 -18.31 -6.38
C ALA A 121 2.13 -17.24 -7.29
N VAL A 122 2.39 -17.38 -8.58
CA VAL A 122 1.76 -16.58 -9.65
C VAL A 122 1.42 -17.49 -10.82
N ASP A 123 0.32 -17.19 -11.50
CA ASP A 123 -0.06 -17.89 -12.73
C ASP A 123 0.86 -17.49 -13.89
N VAL A 124 1.37 -18.47 -14.63
CA VAL A 124 2.33 -18.23 -15.72
C VAL A 124 1.66 -17.54 -16.90
N ASP A 125 0.41 -17.87 -17.22
CA ASP A 125 -0.31 -17.23 -18.32
C ASP A 125 -0.61 -15.77 -17.97
N GLU A 126 -0.92 -15.48 -16.69
CA GLU A 126 -1.08 -14.11 -16.21
C GLU A 126 0.23 -13.32 -16.28
N LEU A 127 1.36 -13.92 -15.90
CA LEU A 127 2.68 -13.32 -16.03
C LEU A 127 3.01 -12.96 -17.48
N VAL A 128 2.73 -13.86 -18.42
CA VAL A 128 2.93 -13.63 -19.86
C VAL A 128 2.02 -12.49 -20.34
N ALA A 129 0.73 -12.52 -19.99
CA ALA A 129 -0.23 -11.49 -20.39
C ALA A 129 0.16 -10.10 -19.87
N VAL A 130 0.61 -9.99 -18.60
CA VAL A 130 1.11 -8.73 -18.04
C VAL A 130 2.34 -8.25 -18.80
N THR A 131 3.28 -9.14 -19.11
CA THR A 131 4.50 -8.81 -19.85
C THR A 131 4.17 -8.26 -21.23
N GLU A 132 3.33 -8.95 -22.01
CA GLU A 132 2.89 -8.51 -23.33
C GLU A 132 2.15 -7.16 -23.26
N SER A 133 1.33 -6.95 -22.23
CA SER A 133 0.61 -5.70 -22.01
C SER A 133 1.56 -4.52 -21.76
N LEU A 134 2.61 -4.73 -20.95
CA LEU A 134 3.62 -3.72 -20.69
C LEU A 134 4.44 -3.40 -21.95
N VAL A 135 4.80 -4.41 -22.75
CA VAL A 135 5.48 -4.20 -24.04
C VAL A 135 4.60 -3.38 -24.98
N LEU A 136 3.31 -3.73 -25.11
CA LEU A 136 2.39 -2.99 -25.97
C LEU A 136 2.18 -1.55 -25.50
N ALA A 137 2.08 -1.33 -24.18
CA ALA A 137 2.00 0.01 -23.61
C ALA A 137 3.25 0.85 -23.94
N LEU A 138 4.45 0.27 -23.82
CA LEU A 138 5.71 0.94 -24.17
C LEU A 138 5.79 1.29 -25.66
N VAL A 139 5.42 0.36 -26.55
CA VAL A 139 5.38 0.62 -28.00
C VAL A 139 4.46 1.78 -28.33
N ARG A 140 3.28 1.84 -27.70
CA ARG A 140 2.30 2.92 -27.87
C ARG A 140 2.80 4.26 -27.33
N ALA A 141 3.53 4.26 -26.22
CA ALA A 141 4.08 5.49 -25.64
C ALA A 141 5.22 6.10 -26.47
N CYS A 142 5.96 5.27 -27.22
CA CYS A 142 7.12 5.68 -28.00
C CYS A 142 6.84 5.91 -29.49
N SER A 143 5.60 5.65 -29.94
CA SER A 143 5.15 5.89 -31.33
C SER A 143 4.55 7.28 -31.47
#